data_AF-A0A2E5EIH3-F1
#
_entry.id   AF-A0A2E5EIH3-F1
#
_cell.length_a   1.000
_cell.length_b   1.000
_cell.length_c   1.000
_cell.angle_alpha   90.00
_cell.angle_beta   90.00
_cell.angle_gamma   90.00
#
_symmetry.space_group_name_H-M   'P 1'
#
loop_
_entity.id
_entity.type
_entity.pdbx_description
1 polymer ?
#
loop_
_entity_poly.entity_id
_entity_poly.type
_entity_poly.pdbx_seq_one_letter_code
_entity_poly.pdbx_strand_id
1 'polypeptide(L)'
;MALAKVEFVTRKRGASLEDFEWEVEFYLSGLQSNGQIERDYLIEYKGRRIVAICQLAKLKFSLPRHCSAFGKTRLKKLLTDFETVPEWSLIETGRCNDVDWRKAPFLFLNTSVFQTVSPVTVPGPNLMTIATVILPINELTRERVKCWAREYQDLQAVWMNSGHLEGRAYKEIADPNSEFSEQGRDLARTLEKELKKPFYYFLPRSHGRRDESGRVCPGCGRKWRIKAAEAEKLGDYITFKCASCRLVSEDASSRDPRFAKYGEYRPKKS
;
A
#
# COMPACT_ATOMS: atom_id res chain seq x y z
N MET A 1 11.04 8.90 1.14
CA MET A 1 10.67 9.01 -0.27
C MET A 1 11.78 9.73 -1.00
N ALA A 2 12.07 9.32 -2.24
CA ALA A 2 13.00 9.98 -3.12
C ALA A 2 12.34 10.10 -4.50
N LEU A 3 12.37 11.28 -5.09
CA LEU A 3 12.11 11.46 -6.51
C LEU A 3 13.43 11.27 -7.23
N ALA A 4 13.48 10.33 -8.18
CA ALA A 4 14.71 9.98 -8.87
C ALA A 4 14.45 9.86 -10.37
N LYS A 5 15.47 10.19 -11.16
CA LYS A 5 15.54 9.90 -12.57
C LYS A 5 16.33 8.61 -12.76
N VAL A 6 15.88 7.74 -13.66
CA VAL A 6 16.68 6.64 -14.20
C VAL A 6 16.82 6.80 -15.70
N GLU A 7 18.05 6.63 -16.17
CA GLU A 7 18.40 6.75 -17.57
C GLU A 7 18.90 5.40 -18.11
N PHE A 8 18.41 5.03 -19.29
CA PHE A 8 18.79 3.84 -20.02
C PHE A 8 19.30 4.27 -21.39
N VAL A 9 20.51 3.85 -21.74
CA VAL A 9 21.09 4.10 -23.06
C VAL A 9 21.55 2.77 -23.64
N THR A 10 20.93 2.32 -24.73
CA THR A 10 21.38 1.10 -25.43
C THR A 10 22.62 1.41 -26.26
N ARG A 11 23.69 0.64 -26.04
CA ARG A 11 24.96 0.77 -26.77
C ARG A 11 25.10 -0.26 -27.88
N LYS A 12 24.24 -1.28 -27.88
CA LYS A 12 24.26 -2.36 -28.85
C LYS A 12 23.84 -1.85 -30.24
N ARG A 13 24.74 -2.02 -31.22
CA ARG A 13 24.45 -1.72 -32.62
C ARG A 13 23.45 -2.73 -33.18
N GLY A 14 22.48 -2.23 -33.94
CA GLY A 14 21.44 -3.06 -34.57
C GLY A 14 20.39 -3.63 -33.61
N ALA A 15 20.39 -3.25 -32.33
CA ALA A 15 19.31 -3.62 -31.42
C ALA A 15 17.98 -3.01 -31.88
N SER A 16 16.90 -3.80 -31.80
CA SER A 16 15.54 -3.32 -31.97
C SER A 16 15.24 -2.28 -30.89
N LEU A 17 14.80 -1.09 -31.30
CA LEU A 17 14.42 -0.03 -30.37
C LEU A 17 13.12 -0.37 -29.64
N GLU A 18 12.17 -0.98 -30.34
CA GLU A 18 10.92 -1.43 -29.74
C GLU A 18 11.16 -2.49 -28.65
N ASP A 19 12.02 -3.50 -28.90
CA ASP A 19 12.35 -4.50 -27.89
C ASP A 19 13.07 -3.89 -26.68
N PHE A 20 13.89 -2.86 -26.93
CA PHE A 20 14.57 -2.12 -25.86
C PHE A 20 13.57 -1.36 -24.98
N GLU A 21 12.60 -0.70 -25.60
CA GLU A 21 11.51 0.01 -24.92
C GLU A 21 10.72 -0.95 -24.03
N TRP A 22 10.29 -2.10 -24.57
CA TRP A 22 9.59 -3.13 -23.80
C TRP A 22 10.40 -3.67 -22.63
N GLU A 23 11.68 -3.98 -22.80
CA GLU A 23 12.49 -4.52 -21.70
C GLU A 23 12.79 -3.47 -20.63
N VAL A 24 12.87 -2.18 -20.98
CA VAL A 24 12.92 -1.08 -19.99
C VAL A 24 11.61 -1.00 -19.21
N GLU A 25 10.45 -1.05 -19.89
CA GLU A 25 9.16 -1.05 -19.21
C GLU A 25 8.94 -2.28 -18.32
N PHE A 26 9.34 -3.47 -18.77
CA PHE A 26 9.27 -4.67 -17.95
C PHE A 26 10.17 -4.57 -16.73
N TYR A 27 11.38 -4.01 -16.86
CA TYR A 27 12.25 -3.77 -15.73
C TYR A 27 11.60 -2.80 -14.72
N LEU A 28 11.12 -1.64 -15.18
CA LEU A 28 10.46 -0.64 -14.32
C LEU A 28 9.19 -1.19 -13.66
N SER A 29 8.36 -1.94 -14.41
CA SER A 29 7.19 -2.64 -13.89
C SER A 29 7.58 -3.66 -12.80
N GLY A 30 8.68 -4.38 -12.99
CA GLY A 30 9.24 -5.28 -11.99
C GLY A 30 9.61 -4.56 -10.69
N LEU A 31 10.20 -3.36 -10.78
CA LEU A 31 10.50 -2.53 -9.62
C LEU A 31 9.24 -2.02 -8.93
N GLN A 32 8.21 -1.65 -9.70
CA GLN A 32 6.93 -1.15 -9.19
C GLN A 32 6.16 -2.25 -8.45
N SER A 33 5.96 -3.42 -9.05
CA SER A 33 5.29 -4.57 -8.43
C SER A 33 6.02 -5.06 -7.17
N ASN A 34 7.34 -4.91 -7.14
CA ASN A 34 8.17 -5.25 -6.00
C ASN A 34 8.25 -4.13 -4.93
N GLY A 35 7.54 -3.01 -5.10
CA GLY A 35 7.48 -1.92 -4.13
C GLY A 35 8.75 -1.08 -3.99
N GLN A 36 9.62 -1.09 -5.00
CA GLN A 36 10.77 -0.16 -5.09
C GLN A 36 10.30 1.19 -5.62
N ILE A 37 9.54 1.17 -6.71
CA ILE A 37 8.80 2.31 -7.23
C ILE A 37 7.42 2.31 -6.58
N GLU A 38 7.03 3.42 -5.98
CA GLU A 38 5.82 3.49 -5.15
C GLU A 38 4.55 3.81 -5.94
N ARG A 39 4.68 4.48 -7.09
CA ARG A 39 3.59 4.94 -7.95
C ARG A 39 3.92 4.76 -9.44
N ASP A 40 3.05 5.26 -10.29
CA ASP A 40 3.34 5.43 -11.70
C ASP A 40 4.54 6.36 -11.90
N TYR A 41 5.20 6.18 -13.02
CA TYR A 41 6.39 6.92 -13.42
C TYR A 41 6.11 7.60 -14.76
N LEU A 42 6.75 8.75 -14.97
CA LEU A 42 6.75 9.42 -16.26
C LEU A 42 7.91 8.88 -17.06
N ILE A 43 7.69 8.54 -18.33
CA ILE A 43 8.72 7.98 -19.21
C ILE A 43 8.79 8.77 -20.52
N GLU A 44 10.01 9.02 -20.97
CA GLU A 44 10.32 9.67 -22.23
C GLU A 44 11.19 8.74 -23.08
N TYR A 45 10.79 8.54 -24.34
CA TYR A 45 11.49 7.73 -25.33
C TYR A 45 12.18 8.64 -26.36
N LYS A 46 13.50 8.47 -26.51
CA LYS A 46 14.33 9.22 -27.47
C LYS A 46 15.31 8.27 -28.17
N GLY A 47 14.75 7.42 -29.04
CA GLY A 47 15.52 6.44 -29.81
C GLY A 47 16.31 5.50 -28.91
N ARG A 48 17.64 5.63 -28.88
CA ARG A 48 18.51 4.79 -28.04
C ARG A 48 18.54 5.18 -26.56
N ARG A 49 17.87 6.26 -26.19
CA ARG A 49 17.84 6.81 -24.84
C ARG A 49 16.42 6.80 -24.31
N ILE A 50 16.23 6.22 -23.13
CA ILE A 50 14.97 6.23 -22.40
C ILE A 50 15.23 6.81 -21.03
N VAL A 51 14.36 7.72 -20.59
CA VAL A 51 14.45 8.37 -19.29
C VAL A 51 13.13 8.20 -18.56
N ALA A 52 13.18 7.72 -17.32
CA ALA A 52 12.01 7.66 -16.46
C ALA A 52 12.21 8.48 -15.18
N ILE A 53 11.16 9.17 -14.74
CA ILE A 53 11.08 9.83 -13.44
C ILE A 53 10.22 8.98 -12.53
N CYS A 54 10.83 8.46 -11.47
CA CYS A 54 10.22 7.50 -10.56
C CYS A 54 10.18 8.05 -9.13
N GLN A 55 9.06 7.80 -8.46
CA GLN A 55 8.94 7.99 -7.02
C GLN A 55 9.35 6.70 -6.30
N LEU A 56 10.44 6.74 -5.56
CA LEU A 56 10.98 5.62 -4.79
C LEU A 56 10.72 5.81 -3.29
N ALA A 57 10.64 4.71 -2.54
CA ALA A 57 10.70 4.82 -1.08
C ALA A 57 12.03 5.43 -0.62
N LYS A 58 13.15 4.94 -1.18
CA LYS A 58 14.51 5.49 -1.04
C LYS A 58 15.33 5.17 -2.27
N LEU A 59 16.25 6.06 -2.65
CA LEU A 59 17.14 5.84 -3.79
C LEU A 59 17.93 4.53 -3.68
N LYS A 60 18.44 4.18 -2.49
CA LYS A 60 19.19 2.93 -2.28
C LYS A 60 18.41 1.66 -2.63
N PHE A 61 17.08 1.73 -2.71
CA PHE A 61 16.25 0.58 -3.09
C PHE A 61 16.21 0.36 -4.60
N SER A 62 16.76 1.25 -5.43
CA SER A 62 16.95 0.99 -6.86
C SER A 62 18.04 -0.05 -7.15
N LEU A 63 18.88 -0.39 -6.16
CA LEU A 63 20.00 -1.30 -6.34
C LEU A 63 19.54 -2.75 -6.63
N PRO A 64 20.26 -3.52 -7.47
CA PRO A 64 19.87 -4.86 -7.91
C PRO A 64 19.59 -5.87 -6.79
N ARG A 65 20.23 -5.72 -5.62
CA ARG A 65 20.02 -6.59 -4.44
C ARG A 65 18.58 -6.55 -3.91
N HIS A 66 17.84 -5.47 -4.20
CA HIS A 66 16.46 -5.28 -3.77
C HIS A 66 15.44 -5.75 -4.82
N CYS A 67 15.88 -6.04 -6.05
CA CYS A 67 15.00 -6.50 -7.11
C CYS A 67 14.43 -7.89 -6.82
N SER A 68 13.19 -8.10 -7.26
CA SER A 68 12.57 -9.42 -7.36
C SER A 68 13.32 -10.32 -8.34
N ALA A 69 13.03 -11.62 -8.34
CA ALA A 69 13.55 -12.56 -9.32
C ALA A 69 13.24 -12.11 -10.76
N PHE A 70 12.01 -11.62 -10.99
CA PHE A 70 11.62 -11.03 -12.27
C PHE A 70 12.46 -9.80 -12.62
N GLY A 71 12.57 -8.82 -11.70
CA GLY A 71 13.35 -7.61 -11.93
C GLY A 71 14.84 -7.89 -12.21
N LYS A 72 15.43 -8.88 -11.54
CA LYS A 72 16.82 -9.34 -11.81
C LYS A 72 16.96 -9.95 -13.20
N THR A 73 15.97 -10.72 -13.64
CA THR A 73 15.96 -11.32 -14.98
C THR A 73 15.90 -10.24 -16.05
N ARG A 74 15.04 -9.23 -15.88
CA ARG A 74 14.93 -8.08 -16.80
C ARG A 74 16.19 -7.23 -16.79
N LEU A 75 16.76 -6.95 -15.63
CA LEU A 75 18.04 -6.26 -15.52
C LEU A 75 19.15 -7.00 -16.28
N LYS A 76 19.22 -8.34 -16.14
CA LYS A 76 20.21 -9.14 -16.87
C LYS A 76 20.06 -8.98 -18.38
N LYS A 77 18.83 -9.04 -18.91
CA LYS A 77 18.55 -8.82 -20.33
C LYS A 77 18.95 -7.42 -20.79
N LEU A 78 18.64 -6.38 -20.01
CA LEU A 78 19.09 -5.02 -20.31
C LEU A 78 20.63 -4.97 -20.44
N LEU A 79 21.34 -5.58 -19.50
CA LEU A 79 22.81 -5.62 -19.51
C LEU A 79 23.39 -6.42 -20.69
N THR A 80 22.80 -7.56 -21.05
CA THR A 80 23.35 -8.46 -22.08
C THR A 80 22.86 -8.14 -23.49
N ASP A 81 21.57 -7.87 -23.63
CA ASP A 81 20.90 -7.84 -24.93
C ASP A 81 20.86 -6.43 -25.50
N PHE A 82 21.09 -5.41 -24.66
CA PHE A 82 21.10 -3.99 -25.04
C PHE A 82 22.35 -3.23 -24.57
N GLU A 83 23.26 -3.89 -23.84
CA GLU A 83 24.48 -3.28 -23.29
C GLU A 83 24.17 -2.01 -22.49
N THR A 84 23.05 -2.03 -21.74
CA THR A 84 22.55 -0.87 -21.02
C THR A 84 22.56 -1.09 -19.52
N VAL A 85 23.06 -0.09 -18.79
CA VAL A 85 23.07 -0.09 -17.32
C VAL A 85 22.08 1.00 -16.88
N PRO A 86 21.12 0.71 -16.00
CA PRO A 86 20.22 1.74 -15.48
C PRO A 86 20.99 2.72 -14.59
N GLU A 87 21.07 3.97 -15.01
CA GLU A 87 21.78 5.03 -14.30
C GLU A 87 20.81 5.87 -13.47
N TRP A 88 20.86 5.70 -12.15
CA TRP A 88 19.97 6.39 -11.22
C TRP A 88 20.60 7.69 -10.71
N SER A 89 19.84 8.79 -10.78
CA SER A 89 20.21 10.08 -10.19
C SER A 89 19.07 10.61 -9.31
N LEU A 90 19.42 11.09 -8.12
CA LEU A 90 18.48 11.75 -7.21
C LEU A 90 18.04 13.09 -7.79
N ILE A 91 16.74 13.35 -7.81
CA ILE A 91 16.19 14.68 -8.09
C ILE A 91 15.93 15.39 -6.76
N GLU A 92 15.17 14.74 -5.86
CA GLU A 92 14.78 15.31 -4.59
C GLU A 92 14.55 14.23 -3.53
N THR A 93 14.78 14.56 -2.26
CA THR A 93 14.38 13.73 -1.12
C THR A 93 13.15 14.31 -0.44
N GLY A 94 12.07 13.54 -0.40
CA GLY A 94 10.93 13.85 0.45
C GLY A 94 11.16 13.39 1.89
N ARG A 95 10.22 13.72 2.79
CA ARG A 95 10.24 13.21 4.16
C ARG A 95 10.21 11.66 4.13
N CYS A 96 11.18 11.05 4.79
CA CYS A 96 11.27 9.60 4.93
C CYS A 96 11.70 9.28 6.35
N ASN A 97 10.76 8.89 7.20
CA ASN A 97 11.14 8.42 8.51
C ASN A 97 11.59 6.97 8.38
N ASP A 98 12.81 6.67 8.83
CA ASP A 98 13.23 5.29 9.06
C ASP A 98 12.51 4.78 10.29
N VAL A 99 11.57 3.88 10.07
CA VAL A 99 10.85 3.23 11.16
C VAL A 99 11.41 1.83 11.35
N ASP A 100 11.89 1.56 12.56
CA ASP A 100 12.16 0.20 12.97
C ASP A 100 10.85 -0.51 13.31
N TRP A 101 10.22 -1.06 12.28
CA TRP A 101 8.97 -1.78 12.38
C TRP A 101 9.03 -2.99 13.32
N ARG A 102 10.24 -3.49 13.63
CA ARG A 102 10.43 -4.61 14.57
C ARG A 102 10.12 -4.21 16.01
N LYS A 103 10.24 -2.92 16.35
CA LYS A 103 9.87 -2.40 17.67
C LYS A 103 8.38 -2.10 17.82
N ALA A 104 7.65 -1.98 16.71
CA ALA A 104 6.21 -1.71 16.77
C ALA A 104 5.43 -2.88 17.40
N PRO A 105 4.40 -2.63 18.23
CA PRO A 105 3.63 -3.69 18.87
C PRO A 105 2.82 -4.53 17.87
N PHE A 106 2.42 -3.93 16.76
CA PHE A 106 1.74 -4.56 15.63
C PHE A 106 1.96 -3.73 14.38
N LEU A 107 1.57 -4.27 13.22
CA LEU A 107 1.48 -3.55 11.95
C LEU A 107 0.04 -3.57 11.46
N PHE A 108 -0.30 -2.70 10.51
CA PHE A 108 -1.60 -2.75 9.88
C PHE A 108 -1.59 -2.33 8.41
N LEU A 109 -2.55 -2.85 7.67
CA LEU A 109 -2.79 -2.52 6.27
C LEU A 109 -3.72 -1.30 6.21
N ASN A 110 -3.23 -0.18 5.69
CA ASN A 110 -3.98 1.06 5.55
C ASN A 110 -3.47 1.83 4.33
N THR A 111 -4.38 2.38 3.55
CA THR A 111 -4.03 3.31 2.47
C THR A 111 -5.14 4.34 2.29
N SER A 112 -4.86 5.37 1.49
CA SER A 112 -5.87 6.29 0.98
C SER A 112 -5.53 6.75 -0.43
N VAL A 113 -6.50 7.33 -1.11
CA VAL A 113 -6.38 7.94 -2.45
C VAL A 113 -5.29 9.03 -2.47
N PHE A 114 -5.05 9.68 -1.33
CA PHE A 114 -4.02 10.71 -1.17
C PHE A 114 -2.64 10.14 -0.85
N GLN A 115 -2.54 8.87 -0.46
CA GLN A 115 -1.26 8.27 -0.08
C GLN A 115 -0.51 7.73 -1.30
N THR A 116 0.75 8.11 -1.41
CA THR A 116 1.67 7.72 -2.49
C THR A 116 2.74 6.75 -2.02
N VAL A 117 2.57 6.17 -0.83
CA VAL A 117 3.55 5.35 -0.13
C VAL A 117 3.00 3.95 0.12
N SER A 118 3.86 3.04 0.59
CA SER A 118 3.46 1.69 0.99
C SER A 118 2.23 1.67 1.94
N PRO A 119 1.31 0.71 1.80
CA PRO A 119 0.14 0.58 2.66
C PRO A 119 0.43 -0.10 4.01
N VAL A 120 1.66 -0.54 4.27
CA VAL A 120 2.02 -1.21 5.53
C VAL A 120 2.44 -0.16 6.55
N THR A 121 1.66 -0.04 7.63
CA THR A 121 1.76 1.08 8.56
C THR A 121 2.11 0.60 9.98
N VAL A 122 2.91 1.39 10.70
CA VAL A 122 3.09 1.22 12.16
C VAL A 122 2.13 2.11 12.93
N PRO A 123 1.63 1.65 14.10
CA PRO A 123 0.91 2.54 15.01
C PRO A 123 1.85 3.63 15.54
N GLY A 124 1.31 4.83 15.72
CA GLY A 124 2.01 6.00 16.23
C GLY A 124 1.44 7.31 15.66
N PRO A 125 1.86 8.46 16.21
CA PRO A 125 1.26 9.77 15.94
C PRO A 125 1.33 10.26 14.48
N ASN A 126 2.16 9.64 13.63
CA ASN A 126 2.39 10.09 12.25
C ASN A 126 2.03 9.06 11.17
N LEU A 127 1.34 7.96 11.52
CA LEU A 127 0.97 6.88 10.58
C LEU A 127 2.11 6.49 9.63
N MET A 128 3.29 6.23 10.20
CA MET A 128 4.47 6.02 9.37
C MET A 128 4.37 4.68 8.63
N THR A 129 4.72 4.70 7.34
CA THR A 129 4.64 3.53 6.48
C THR A 129 6.00 2.88 6.26
N ILE A 130 5.97 1.60 5.93
CA ILE A 130 7.16 0.76 5.73
C ILE A 130 7.17 0.33 4.28
N ALA A 131 8.21 0.72 3.54
CA ALA A 131 8.39 0.28 2.16
C ALA A 131 8.31 -1.25 2.06
N THR A 132 7.43 -1.78 1.20
CA THR A 132 7.22 -3.24 1.15
C THR A 132 8.46 -3.99 0.67
N VAL A 133 9.33 -3.32 -0.10
CA VAL A 133 10.60 -3.89 -0.59
C VAL A 133 11.53 -4.37 0.52
N ILE A 134 11.49 -3.75 1.70
CA ILE A 134 12.35 -4.12 2.85
C ILE A 134 11.71 -5.13 3.79
N LEU A 135 10.45 -5.49 3.57
CA LEU A 135 9.77 -6.50 4.37
C LEU A 135 10.23 -7.90 3.92
N PRO A 136 10.57 -8.79 4.86
CA PRO A 136 10.95 -10.18 4.56
C PRO A 136 9.71 -11.02 4.24
N ILE A 137 9.01 -10.64 3.18
CA ILE A 137 7.78 -11.27 2.68
C ILE A 137 8.02 -11.86 1.29
N ASN A 138 7.19 -12.83 0.91
CA ASN A 138 7.24 -13.43 -0.43
C ASN A 138 6.93 -12.38 -1.52
N GLU A 139 7.54 -12.54 -2.71
CA GLU A 139 7.33 -11.64 -3.84
C GLU A 139 5.86 -11.55 -4.26
N LEU A 140 5.14 -12.68 -4.30
CA LEU A 140 3.71 -12.72 -4.62
C LEU A 140 2.89 -11.99 -3.54
N THR A 141 3.22 -12.16 -2.26
CA THR A 141 2.56 -11.43 -1.17
C THR A 141 2.78 -9.93 -1.33
N ARG A 142 3.98 -9.51 -1.72
CA ARG A 142 4.32 -8.10 -1.96
C ARG A 142 3.53 -7.50 -3.12
N GLU A 143 3.42 -8.23 -4.22
CA GLU A 143 2.60 -7.83 -5.38
C GLU A 143 1.13 -7.69 -4.99
N ARG A 144 0.57 -8.67 -4.26
CA ARG A 144 -0.81 -8.62 -3.75
C ARG A 144 -1.06 -7.40 -2.88
N VAL A 145 -0.09 -6.98 -2.07
CA VAL A 145 -0.18 -5.72 -1.29
C VAL A 145 -0.28 -4.50 -2.17
N LYS A 146 0.48 -4.43 -3.27
CA LYS A 146 0.38 -3.30 -4.22
C LYS A 146 -0.90 -3.34 -5.03
N CYS A 147 -1.39 -4.52 -5.43
CA CYS A 147 -2.69 -4.65 -6.10
C CYS A 147 -3.84 -4.23 -5.19
N TRP A 148 -3.90 -4.76 -3.97
CA TRP A 148 -4.90 -4.37 -2.98
C TRP A 148 -4.90 -2.85 -2.72
N ALA A 149 -3.71 -2.25 -2.61
CA ALA A 149 -3.62 -0.81 -2.35
C ALA A 149 -4.15 0.05 -3.50
N ARG A 150 -3.90 -0.36 -4.76
CA ARG A 150 -4.44 0.32 -5.95
C ARG A 150 -5.95 0.21 -6.01
N GLU A 151 -6.49 -1.00 -5.85
CA GLU A 151 -7.93 -1.23 -5.85
C GLU A 151 -8.65 -0.49 -4.71
N TYR A 152 -8.05 -0.43 -3.51
CA TYR A 152 -8.55 0.41 -2.42
C TYR A 152 -8.66 1.88 -2.87
N GLN A 153 -7.61 2.41 -3.50
CA GLN A 153 -7.53 3.81 -3.93
C GLN A 153 -8.57 4.10 -5.02
N ASP A 154 -8.79 3.17 -5.94
CA ASP A 154 -9.81 3.27 -6.98
C ASP A 154 -11.22 3.27 -6.36
N LEU A 155 -11.49 2.35 -5.43
CA LEU A 155 -12.75 2.33 -4.68
C LEU A 155 -12.96 3.63 -3.90
N GLN A 156 -11.92 4.14 -3.23
CA GLN A 156 -12.02 5.41 -2.53
C GLN A 156 -12.25 6.59 -3.48
N ALA A 157 -11.62 6.60 -4.65
CA ALA A 157 -11.85 7.63 -5.67
C ALA A 157 -13.29 7.59 -6.19
N VAL A 158 -13.84 6.40 -6.45
CA VAL A 158 -15.25 6.21 -6.83
C VAL A 158 -16.16 6.67 -5.71
N TRP A 159 -15.86 6.30 -4.46
CA TRP A 159 -16.61 6.76 -3.30
C TRP A 159 -16.66 8.30 -3.25
N MET A 160 -15.52 8.97 -3.37
CA MET A 160 -15.45 10.42 -3.22
C MET A 160 -16.01 11.21 -4.42
N ASN A 161 -15.98 10.65 -5.63
CA ASN A 161 -16.20 11.43 -6.86
C ASN A 161 -17.37 10.95 -7.74
N SER A 162 -17.99 9.81 -7.44
CA SER A 162 -18.96 9.21 -8.38
C SER A 162 -20.41 9.61 -8.13
N GLY A 163 -20.78 10.08 -6.94
CA GLY A 163 -22.16 10.42 -6.53
C GLY A 163 -23.11 9.20 -6.57
N HIS A 164 -23.38 8.66 -7.74
CA HIS A 164 -24.21 7.47 -7.95
C HIS A 164 -23.60 6.18 -7.40
N LEU A 165 -22.26 6.00 -7.50
CA LEU A 165 -21.59 4.79 -7.00
C LEU A 165 -21.03 4.96 -5.57
N GLU A 166 -21.20 6.13 -4.95
CA GLU A 166 -20.66 6.48 -3.63
C GLU A 166 -20.90 5.37 -2.60
N GLY A 167 -22.17 4.99 -2.42
CA GLY A 167 -22.56 4.03 -1.40
C GLY A 167 -22.11 2.59 -1.68
N ARG A 168 -21.89 2.22 -2.94
CA ARG A 168 -21.38 0.87 -3.30
C ARG A 168 -19.89 0.79 -3.02
N ALA A 169 -19.12 1.79 -3.45
CA ALA A 169 -17.69 1.83 -3.23
C ALA A 169 -17.33 1.97 -1.74
N TYR A 170 -18.05 2.82 -0.99
CA TYR A 170 -17.85 2.92 0.45
C TYR A 170 -18.18 1.62 1.19
N LYS A 171 -19.22 0.89 0.77
CA LYS A 171 -19.53 -0.43 1.36
C LYS A 171 -18.34 -1.38 1.23
N GLU A 172 -17.71 -1.45 0.06
CA GLU A 172 -16.59 -2.36 -0.19
C GLU A 172 -15.40 -2.08 0.75
N ILE A 173 -15.12 -0.82 1.07
CA ILE A 173 -14.00 -0.47 1.97
C ILE A 173 -14.37 -0.47 3.46
N ALA A 174 -15.63 -0.17 3.83
CA ALA A 174 -16.03 0.05 5.22
C ALA A 174 -16.78 -1.11 5.88
N ASP A 175 -17.33 -2.07 5.12
CA ASP A 175 -17.95 -3.28 5.65
C ASP A 175 -16.90 -4.41 5.76
N PRO A 176 -16.60 -4.95 6.95
CA PRO A 176 -15.55 -5.97 7.09
C PRO A 176 -15.89 -7.33 6.44
N ASN A 177 -17.13 -7.49 5.94
CA ASN A 177 -17.63 -8.67 5.23
C ASN A 177 -17.94 -8.36 3.76
N SER A 178 -17.51 -7.22 3.23
CA SER A 178 -17.50 -7.03 1.78
C SER A 178 -16.45 -7.92 1.13
N GLU A 179 -16.58 -8.18 -0.17
CA GLU A 179 -15.61 -9.00 -0.90
C GLU A 179 -14.23 -8.38 -0.83
N PHE A 180 -14.13 -7.06 -1.06
CA PHE A 180 -12.87 -6.35 -1.01
C PHE A 180 -12.22 -6.37 0.39
N SER A 181 -13.00 -6.15 1.46
CA SER A 181 -12.46 -6.18 2.82
C SER A 181 -12.08 -7.58 3.27
N GLU A 182 -12.78 -8.62 2.81
CA GLU A 182 -12.37 -10.01 3.06
C GLU A 182 -11.00 -10.30 2.40
N GLN A 183 -10.80 -9.89 1.14
CA GLN A 183 -9.49 -10.02 0.48
C GLN A 183 -8.37 -9.28 1.25
N GLY A 184 -8.63 -8.05 1.71
CA GLY A 184 -7.69 -7.27 2.50
C GLY A 184 -7.36 -7.91 3.87
N ARG A 185 -8.37 -8.47 4.53
CA ARG A 185 -8.20 -9.21 5.80
C ARG A 185 -7.42 -10.51 5.60
N ASP A 186 -7.62 -11.20 4.48
CA ASP A 186 -6.88 -12.41 4.11
C ASP A 186 -5.41 -12.11 3.84
N LEU A 187 -5.16 -10.98 3.19
CA LEU A 187 -3.81 -10.46 2.99
C LEU A 187 -3.14 -10.07 4.31
N ALA A 188 -3.85 -9.40 5.22
CA ALA A 188 -3.34 -9.11 6.57
C ALA A 188 -2.96 -10.37 7.35
N ARG A 189 -3.77 -11.44 7.26
CA ARG A 189 -3.42 -12.75 7.88
C ARG A 189 -2.21 -13.40 7.23
N THR A 190 -2.02 -13.23 5.92
CA THR A 190 -0.83 -13.72 5.21
C THR A 190 0.42 -12.99 5.70
N LEU A 191 0.36 -11.65 5.78
CA LEU A 191 1.45 -10.83 6.29
C LEU A 191 1.79 -11.13 7.75
N GLU A 192 0.79 -11.36 8.61
CA GLU A 192 1.00 -11.81 9.99
C GLU A 192 1.82 -13.11 10.05
N LYS A 193 1.48 -14.10 9.21
CA LYS A 193 2.17 -15.39 9.17
C LYS A 193 3.61 -15.27 8.67
N GLU A 194 3.87 -14.44 7.67
CA GLU A 194 5.21 -14.25 7.10
C GLU A 194 6.11 -13.41 8.03
N LEU A 195 5.58 -12.32 8.59
CA LEU A 195 6.33 -11.40 9.44
C LEU A 195 6.44 -11.84 10.90
N LYS A 196 5.67 -12.86 11.31
CA LYS A 196 5.58 -13.34 12.71
C LYS A 196 5.28 -12.21 13.70
N LYS A 197 4.43 -11.28 13.28
CA LYS A 197 4.05 -10.09 14.05
C LYS A 197 2.55 -9.86 13.94
N PRO A 198 1.86 -9.48 15.02
CA PRO A 198 0.45 -9.11 14.94
C PRO A 198 0.21 -8.12 13.80
N PHE A 199 -0.69 -8.48 12.90
CA PHE A 199 -1.01 -7.68 11.72
C PHE A 199 -2.51 -7.47 11.64
N TYR A 200 -2.92 -6.21 11.50
CA TYR A 200 -4.32 -5.81 11.50
C TYR A 200 -4.75 -5.25 10.14
N TYR A 201 -6.03 -5.34 9.85
CA TYR A 201 -6.65 -4.63 8.73
C TYR A 201 -7.30 -3.34 9.25
N PHE A 202 -7.00 -2.21 8.60
CA PHE A 202 -7.64 -0.94 8.93
C PHE A 202 -9.00 -0.86 8.24
N LEU A 203 -10.05 -0.72 9.04
CA LEU A 203 -11.41 -0.54 8.57
C LEU A 203 -11.76 0.95 8.65
N PRO A 204 -11.82 1.68 7.52
CA PRO A 204 -12.14 3.09 7.52
C PRO A 204 -13.55 3.33 8.09
N ARG A 205 -13.70 4.46 8.78
CA ARG A 205 -14.99 4.86 9.34
C ARG A 205 -15.20 6.35 9.07
N SER A 206 -15.97 6.66 8.03
CA SER A 206 -16.25 8.05 7.66
C SER A 206 -17.65 8.48 8.05
N HIS A 207 -18.61 7.54 8.06
CA HIS A 207 -20.00 7.81 8.35
C HIS A 207 -20.43 7.14 9.65
N GLY A 208 -20.70 7.93 10.69
CA GLY A 208 -21.22 7.48 11.98
C GLY A 208 -22.66 7.95 12.21
N ARG A 209 -23.37 7.32 13.14
CA ARG A 209 -24.74 7.78 13.47
C ARG A 209 -24.73 8.93 14.46
N ARG A 210 -24.01 8.76 15.56
CA ARG A 210 -23.94 9.69 16.72
C ARG A 210 -22.60 9.47 17.44
N ASP A 211 -22.58 9.53 18.76
CA ASP A 211 -21.43 9.08 19.56
C ASP A 211 -21.17 7.58 19.31
N GLU A 212 -19.98 7.27 18.82
CA GLU A 212 -19.53 5.91 18.53
C GLU A 212 -18.80 5.27 19.74
N SER A 213 -18.79 5.92 20.91
CA SER A 213 -18.13 5.42 22.13
C SER A 213 -18.57 4.01 22.54
N GLY A 214 -19.85 3.69 22.33
CA GLY A 214 -20.46 2.38 22.60
C GLY A 214 -20.39 1.40 21.43
N ARG A 215 -19.78 1.76 20.30
CA ARG A 215 -19.72 0.92 19.10
C ARG A 215 -19.03 -0.40 19.39
N VAL A 216 -19.68 -1.48 18.98
CA VAL A 216 -19.12 -2.83 19.04
C VAL A 216 -18.36 -3.17 17.77
N CYS A 217 -17.45 -4.15 17.85
CA CYS A 217 -16.67 -4.62 16.72
C CYS A 217 -17.59 -5.18 15.63
N PRO A 218 -17.49 -4.71 14.38
CA PRO A 218 -18.36 -5.19 13.30
C PRO A 218 -18.08 -6.64 12.89
N GLY A 219 -16.93 -7.20 13.26
CA GLY A 219 -16.60 -8.60 13.03
C GLY A 219 -17.14 -9.58 14.08
N CYS A 220 -17.27 -9.19 15.35
CA CYS A 220 -17.63 -10.12 16.43
C CYS A 220 -18.63 -9.59 17.47
N GLY A 221 -19.07 -8.35 17.38
CA GLY A 221 -20.03 -7.74 18.30
C GLY A 221 -19.48 -7.43 19.70
N ARG A 222 -18.19 -7.63 19.97
CA ARG A 222 -17.57 -7.32 21.27
C ARG A 222 -17.18 -5.84 21.37
N LYS A 223 -17.10 -5.32 22.60
CA LYS A 223 -16.50 -3.99 22.86
C LYS A 223 -15.05 -3.98 22.37
N TRP A 224 -14.65 -2.89 21.72
CA TRP A 224 -13.34 -2.79 21.05
C TRP A 224 -12.76 -1.38 21.00
N ARG A 225 -13.41 -0.41 21.65
CA ARG A 225 -12.81 0.91 21.88
C ARG A 225 -11.60 0.72 22.80
N ILE A 226 -10.46 1.27 22.41
CA ILE A 226 -9.26 1.19 23.24
C ILE A 226 -9.31 2.23 24.37
N LYS A 227 -8.53 2.00 25.43
CA LYS A 227 -8.43 2.94 26.55
C LYS A 227 -7.62 4.17 26.13
N ALA A 228 -7.87 5.33 26.76
CA ALA A 228 -7.15 6.58 26.47
C ALA A 228 -5.62 6.44 26.52
N ALA A 229 -5.10 5.76 27.55
CA ALA A 229 -3.65 5.50 27.68
C ALA A 229 -3.07 4.56 26.59
N GLU A 230 -3.91 3.73 25.94
CA GLU A 230 -3.50 2.96 24.77
C GLU A 230 -3.55 3.84 23.51
N ALA A 231 -4.59 4.66 23.35
CA ALA A 231 -4.72 5.59 22.22
C ALA A 231 -3.54 6.55 22.12
N GLU A 232 -3.09 7.13 23.24
CA GLU A 232 -1.92 8.02 23.29
C GLU A 232 -0.65 7.35 22.72
N LYS A 233 -0.48 6.04 22.94
CA LYS A 233 0.67 5.27 22.42
C LYS A 233 0.51 4.85 20.97
N LEU A 234 -0.73 4.60 20.52
CA LEU A 234 -1.02 4.14 19.17
C LEU A 234 -1.23 5.29 18.18
N GLY A 235 -1.33 6.53 18.67
CA GLY A 235 -1.66 7.72 17.90
C GLY A 235 -3.16 7.91 17.72
N ASP A 236 -3.57 9.15 17.44
CA ASP A 236 -4.98 9.57 17.40
C ASP A 236 -5.81 8.88 16.31
N TYR A 237 -5.15 8.25 15.32
CA TYR A 237 -5.80 7.54 14.21
C TYR A 237 -6.37 6.16 14.56
N ILE A 238 -6.04 5.59 15.72
CA ILE A 238 -6.58 4.28 16.14
C ILE A 238 -7.42 4.49 17.40
N THR A 239 -8.74 4.50 17.23
CA THR A 239 -9.69 4.62 18.35
C THR A 239 -10.29 3.26 18.73
N PHE A 240 -10.27 2.30 17.80
CA PHE A 240 -10.84 0.97 17.98
C PHE A 240 -9.86 -0.10 17.54
N LYS A 241 -9.79 -1.19 18.29
CA LYS A 241 -8.92 -2.34 18.03
C LYS A 241 -9.54 -3.62 18.55
N CYS A 242 -9.70 -4.60 17.68
CA CYS A 242 -10.18 -5.93 18.02
C CYS A 242 -9.09 -6.97 17.74
N ALA A 243 -8.53 -7.54 18.81
CA ALA A 243 -7.50 -8.57 18.69
C ALA A 243 -8.02 -9.85 18.02
N SER A 244 -9.24 -10.29 18.37
CA SER A 244 -9.84 -11.52 17.82
C SER A 244 -10.13 -11.42 16.32
N CYS A 245 -10.59 -10.25 15.85
CA CYS A 245 -10.91 -10.06 14.42
C CYS A 245 -9.73 -9.55 13.59
N ARG A 246 -8.60 -9.20 14.21
CA ARG A 246 -7.47 -8.49 13.57
C ARG A 246 -7.93 -7.21 12.85
N LEU A 247 -8.80 -6.42 13.49
CA LEU A 247 -9.30 -5.15 12.98
C LEU A 247 -8.81 -3.97 13.81
N VAL A 248 -8.43 -2.88 13.16
CA VAL A 248 -8.27 -1.54 13.74
C VAL A 248 -9.13 -0.55 12.98
N SER A 249 -9.57 0.52 13.63
CA SER A 249 -10.45 1.52 13.02
C SER A 249 -10.35 2.85 13.78
N GLU A 250 -10.76 3.91 13.12
CA GLU A 250 -10.87 5.26 13.66
C GLU A 250 -12.29 5.57 14.16
N ASP A 251 -12.45 6.71 14.83
CA ASP A 251 -13.76 7.31 15.06
C ASP A 251 -14.34 7.89 13.77
N ALA A 252 -15.67 7.94 13.66
CA ALA A 252 -16.31 8.44 12.47
C ALA A 252 -16.01 9.93 12.26
N SER A 253 -15.57 10.30 11.06
CA SER A 253 -15.27 11.69 10.69
C SER A 253 -16.52 12.54 10.43
N SER A 254 -17.65 11.92 10.09
CA SER A 254 -18.95 12.58 9.89
C SER A 254 -20.07 11.92 10.68
N ARG A 255 -21.16 12.67 10.88
CA ARG A 255 -22.40 12.19 11.51
C ARG A 255 -23.52 12.04 10.47
N ASP A 256 -23.16 11.50 9.30
CA ASP A 256 -24.12 11.19 8.24
C ASP A 256 -24.63 9.73 8.37
N PRO A 257 -25.91 9.54 8.70
CA PRO A 257 -26.46 8.20 8.90
C PRO A 257 -26.65 7.39 7.60
N ARG A 258 -26.61 8.02 6.41
CA ARG A 258 -26.93 7.37 5.12
C ARG A 258 -26.08 6.12 4.88
N PHE A 259 -24.80 6.20 5.23
CA PHE A 259 -23.82 5.13 5.02
C PHE A 259 -23.30 4.54 6.34
N ALA A 260 -23.77 5.00 7.49
CA ALA A 260 -23.33 4.52 8.80
C ALA A 260 -23.58 3.02 9.02
N LYS A 261 -24.57 2.44 8.31
CA LYS A 261 -24.86 0.99 8.32
C LYS A 261 -23.71 0.10 7.81
N TYR A 262 -22.75 0.66 7.08
CA TYR A 262 -21.56 -0.05 6.62
C TYR A 262 -20.47 0.04 7.69
N GLY A 263 -19.97 -1.10 8.15
CA GLY A 263 -19.07 -1.18 9.30
C GLY A 263 -19.78 -1.19 10.66
N GLU A 264 -21.09 -1.39 10.69
CA GLU A 264 -21.87 -1.75 11.87
C GLU A 264 -21.92 -3.27 12.04
N TYR A 265 -21.92 -3.75 13.29
CA TYR A 265 -22.10 -5.17 13.57
C TYR A 265 -23.50 -5.63 13.15
N ARG A 266 -23.56 -6.70 12.37
CA ARG A 266 -24.80 -7.38 12.01
C ARG A 266 -24.78 -8.76 12.63
N PRO A 267 -25.69 -9.08 13.56
CA PRO A 267 -25.81 -10.43 14.08
C PRO A 267 -26.08 -11.36 12.90
N LYS A 268 -25.36 -12.49 12.83
CA LYS A 268 -25.73 -13.55 11.90
C LYS A 268 -27.14 -14.01 12.28
N LYS A 269 -28.08 -13.96 11.34
CA LYS A 269 -29.40 -14.56 11.55
C LYS A 269 -29.17 -16.05 11.80
N SER A 270 -29.57 -16.51 12.98
CA SER A 270 -29.63 -17.93 13.33
C SER A 270 -30.57 -18.68 12.42
#